data_AF-A0A939UMU5-F1
#
_entry.id   AF-A0A939UMU5-F1
#
_cell.length_a   1.000
_cell.length_b   1.000
_cell.length_c   1.000
_cell.angle_alpha   90.00
_cell.angle_beta   90.00
_cell.angle_gamma   90.00
#
_symmetry.space_group_name_H-M   'P 1'
#
loop_
_entity.id
_entity.type
_entity.pdbx_description
1 polymer ?
#
loop_
_entity_poly.entity_id
_entity_poly.type
_entity_poly.pdbx_seq_one_letter_code
_entity_poly.pdbx_strand_id
1 'polypeptide(L)'
;MSEGKINILDDITASQIAAGEVVERPLSVVKELCENSIDAGADAIKVEIENGGQTYIRVTDNGCGMSETDAVMCLSRHATSKISSADDLANITTLGFRGEAVPSIASVSRMVIETCDNP
;
A
#
# COMPACT_ATOMS: atom_id res chain seq x y z
N MET A 1 18.44 -36.81 2.43
CA MET A 1 18.39 -35.50 3.11
C MET A 1 19.31 -34.59 2.31
N SER A 2 18.75 -33.72 1.45
CA SER A 2 19.56 -32.80 0.65
C SER A 2 20.04 -31.67 1.54
N GLU A 3 21.37 -31.53 1.62
CA GLU A 3 22.09 -30.47 2.33
C GLU A 3 21.52 -29.07 2.03
N GLY A 4 21.46 -28.23 3.05
CA GLY A 4 20.95 -26.87 3.00
C GLY A 4 21.76 -25.97 2.08
N LYS A 5 21.42 -25.97 0.79
CA LYS A 5 21.86 -24.95 -0.16
C LYS A 5 20.96 -23.74 -0.04
N ILE A 6 21.56 -22.57 0.19
CA ILE A 6 20.87 -21.28 0.18
C ILE A 6 20.37 -21.04 -1.25
N ASN A 7 19.08 -20.75 -1.40
CA ASN A 7 18.46 -20.40 -2.66
C ASN A 7 17.89 -18.97 -2.57
N ILE A 8 18.05 -18.19 -3.64
CA ILE A 8 17.36 -16.90 -3.78
C ILE A 8 15.89 -17.20 -4.04
N LEU A 9 15.00 -16.61 -3.25
CA LEU A 9 13.56 -16.70 -3.45
C LEU A 9 13.18 -15.92 -4.71
N ASP A 10 12.17 -16.39 -5.44
CA ASP A 10 11.57 -15.59 -6.49
C ASP A 10 10.86 -14.36 -5.89
N ASP A 11 10.69 -13.32 -6.71
CA ASP A 11 10.16 -12.04 -6.25
C ASP A 11 8.77 -12.19 -5.62
N ILE A 12 7.93 -13.10 -6.10
CA ILE A 12 6.58 -13.33 -5.55
C ILE A 12 6.68 -13.93 -4.15
N THR A 13 7.51 -14.96 -3.98
CA THR A 13 7.71 -15.59 -2.67
C THR A 13 8.36 -14.63 -1.66
N ALA A 14 9.38 -13.88 -2.07
CA ALA A 14 10.01 -12.86 -1.21
C ALA A 14 9.01 -11.76 -0.81
N SER A 15 8.16 -11.34 -1.76
CA SER A 15 7.08 -10.39 -1.55
C SER A 15 6.07 -10.87 -0.51
N GLN A 16 5.62 -12.13 -0.61
CA GLN A 16 4.62 -12.69 0.30
C GLN A 16 5.16 -12.83 1.72
N ILE A 17 6.44 -13.16 1.90
CA ILE A 17 7.07 -13.23 3.21
C ILE A 17 7.18 -11.82 3.83
N ALA A 18 7.67 -10.84 3.07
CA ALA A 18 7.79 -9.46 3.54
C ALA A 18 6.42 -8.83 3.84
N ALA A 19 5.41 -9.15 3.01
CA ALA A 19 4.03 -8.77 3.28
C ALA A 19 3.49 -9.47 4.53
N GLY A 20 3.84 -10.72 4.79
CA GLY A 20 3.47 -11.43 6.01
C GLY A 20 3.88 -10.70 7.30
N GLU A 21 5.05 -10.08 7.34
CA GLU A 21 5.52 -9.34 8.54
C GLU A 21 4.89 -7.94 8.68
N VAL A 22 4.53 -7.28 7.57
CA VAL A 22 3.95 -5.91 7.56
C VAL A 22 2.42 -5.93 7.62
N VAL A 23 1.79 -6.94 7.01
CA VAL A 23 0.34 -7.11 6.78
C VAL A 23 -0.27 -8.15 7.72
N GLU A 24 0.49 -8.68 8.68
CA GLU A 24 0.04 -9.75 9.61
C GLU A 24 -1.20 -9.40 10.44
N ARG A 25 -1.59 -8.11 10.47
CA ARG A 25 -2.77 -7.63 11.18
C ARG A 25 -3.62 -6.77 10.25
N PRO A 26 -4.93 -7.03 10.13
CA PRO A 26 -5.87 -6.16 9.41
C PRO A 26 -5.76 -4.67 9.78
N LEU A 27 -5.36 -4.38 11.02
CA LEU A 27 -5.06 -3.03 11.49
C LEU A 27 -3.98 -2.33 10.65
N SER A 28 -2.92 -3.02 10.25
CA SER A 28 -1.84 -2.44 9.44
C SER A 28 -2.37 -2.00 8.07
N VAL A 29 -3.22 -2.82 7.44
CA VAL A 29 -3.87 -2.47 6.16
C VAL A 29 -4.69 -1.19 6.32
N VAL A 30 -5.53 -1.13 7.36
CA VAL A 30 -6.37 0.05 7.63
C VAL A 30 -5.50 1.29 7.85
N LYS A 31 -4.44 1.17 8.67
CA LYS A 31 -3.51 2.27 8.94
C LYS A 31 -2.91 2.81 7.65
N GLU A 32 -2.27 1.95 6.84
CA GLU A 32 -1.57 2.38 5.62
C GLU A 32 -2.53 3.01 4.59
N LEU A 33 -3.75 2.46 4.44
CA LEU A 33 -4.76 3.04 3.55
C LEU A 33 -5.26 4.39 4.06
N CYS A 34 -5.49 4.55 5.37
CA CYS A 34 -5.91 5.83 5.95
C CYS A 34 -4.79 6.89 5.86
N GLU A 35 -3.54 6.51 6.08
CA GLU A 35 -2.38 7.39 5.91
C GLU A 35 -2.24 7.87 4.47
N ASN A 36 -2.51 6.99 3.49
CA ASN A 36 -2.59 7.39 2.09
C ASN A 36 -3.72 8.38 1.81
N SER A 37 -4.91 8.18 2.40
CA SER A 37 -6.03 9.14 2.27
C SER A 37 -5.69 10.51 2.87
N ILE A 38 -5.00 10.54 4.02
CA ILE A 38 -4.54 11.80 4.63
C ILE A 38 -3.50 12.49 3.75
N ASP A 39 -2.52 11.74 3.22
CA ASP A 39 -1.53 12.27 2.29
C ASP A 39 -2.17 12.80 0.99
N ALA A 40 -3.33 12.26 0.59
CA ALA A 40 -4.14 12.75 -0.54
C ALA A 40 -4.97 14.00 -0.20
N GLY A 41 -4.87 14.52 1.03
CA GLY A 41 -5.57 15.73 1.48
C GLY A 41 -7.04 15.52 1.83
N ALA A 42 -7.47 14.28 2.08
CA ALA A 42 -8.85 14.00 2.45
C ALA A 42 -9.24 14.65 3.80
N ASP A 43 -10.44 15.24 3.86
CA ASP A 43 -11.04 15.73 5.11
C ASP A 43 -12.11 14.78 5.66
N ALA A 44 -12.54 13.81 4.85
CA ALA A 44 -13.47 12.76 5.20
C ALA A 44 -12.93 11.40 4.77
N ILE A 45 -12.79 10.49 5.74
CA ILE A 45 -12.36 9.11 5.52
C ILE A 45 -13.36 8.18 6.18
N LYS A 46 -13.94 7.26 5.40
CA LYS A 46 -14.85 6.22 5.87
C LYS A 46 -14.14 4.88 5.81
N VAL A 47 -14.19 4.13 6.91
CA VAL A 47 -13.62 2.79 7.03
C VAL A 47 -14.72 1.79 7.32
N GLU A 48 -14.83 0.76 6.47
CA GLU A 48 -15.79 -0.34 6.60
C GLU A 48 -15.04 -1.66 6.76
N ILE A 49 -15.39 -2.43 7.79
CA ILE A 49 -14.67 -3.65 8.19
C ILE A 49 -15.69 -4.74 8.52
N GLU A 50 -15.42 -5.96 8.06
CA GLU A 50 -16.16 -7.16 8.48
C GLU A 50 -15.21 -8.19 9.10
N ASN A 51 -15.70 -8.93 10.10
CA ASN A 51 -14.95 -10.01 10.79
C ASN A 51 -13.55 -9.57 11.27
N GLY A 52 -13.45 -8.34 11.79
CA GLY A 52 -12.18 -7.77 12.24
C GLY A 52 -11.18 -7.51 11.11
N GLY A 53 -11.63 -7.46 9.86
CA GLY A 53 -10.84 -7.16 8.66
C GLY A 53 -10.24 -8.39 7.98
N GLN A 54 -10.58 -9.60 8.44
CA GLN A 54 -10.11 -10.84 7.82
C GLN A 54 -10.81 -11.12 6.49
N THR A 55 -12.08 -10.73 6.35
CA THR A 55 -12.86 -10.99 5.13
C THR A 55 -13.01 -9.75 4.26
N TYR A 56 -13.01 -8.56 4.86
CA TYR A 56 -13.29 -7.33 4.16
C TYR A 56 -12.75 -6.10 4.88
N ILE A 57 -12.09 -5.23 4.11
CA ILE A 57 -11.69 -3.88 4.49
C ILE A 57 -11.97 -2.98 3.28
N ARG A 58 -12.70 -1.88 3.48
CA ARG A 58 -12.82 -0.79 2.51
C ARG A 58 -12.49 0.52 3.19
N VAL A 59 -11.63 1.29 2.55
CA VAL A 59 -11.33 2.68 2.91
C VAL A 59 -11.80 3.54 1.74
N THR A 60 -12.62 4.54 2.04
CA THR A 60 -13.13 5.50 1.07
C THR A 60 -12.82 6.89 1.58
N ASP A 61 -12.23 7.72 0.73
CA ASP A 61 -11.89 9.09 1.05
C ASP A 61 -12.35 10.06 -0.04
N ASN A 62 -12.25 11.35 0.25
CA ASN A 62 -12.53 12.43 -0.68
C ASN A 62 -11.27 13.25 -1.01
N GLY A 63 -10.11 12.60 -1.00
CA GLY A 63 -8.84 13.22 -1.39
C GLY A 63 -8.78 13.52 -2.89
N CYS A 64 -7.60 13.92 -3.35
CA CYS A 64 -7.39 14.33 -4.74
C CYS A 64 -7.56 13.22 -5.79
N GLY A 65 -7.56 11.95 -5.36
CA GLY A 65 -7.63 10.80 -6.26
C GLY A 65 -6.35 10.57 -7.07
N MET A 66 -6.44 9.71 -8.07
CA MET A 66 -5.34 9.37 -8.98
C MET A 66 -5.82 9.44 -10.43
N SER A 67 -4.90 9.83 -11.33
CA SER A 67 -5.10 9.65 -12.77
C SER A 67 -5.14 8.16 -13.13
N GLU A 68 -5.63 7.83 -14.32
CA GLU A 68 -5.62 6.44 -14.82
C GLU A 68 -4.20 5.84 -14.81
N THR A 69 -3.19 6.63 -15.18
CA THR A 69 -1.80 6.18 -15.20
C THR A 69 -1.27 5.93 -13.80
N ASP A 70 -1.56 6.84 -12.85
CA ASP A 70 -1.13 6.69 -11.46
C ASP A 70 -1.84 5.54 -10.75
N ALA A 71 -3.12 5.30 -11.07
CA ALA A 71 -3.88 4.17 -10.55
C ALA A 71 -3.24 2.83 -10.93
N VAL A 72 -2.66 2.73 -12.12
CA VAL A 72 -1.88 1.54 -12.53
C VAL A 72 -0.50 1.54 -11.87
N MET A 73 0.20 2.67 -11.85
CA MET A 73 1.55 2.75 -11.29
C MET A 73 1.60 2.51 -9.78
N CYS A 74 0.56 2.84 -9.02
CA CYS A 74 0.53 2.64 -7.57
C CYS A 74 0.64 1.16 -7.14
N LEU A 75 0.40 0.22 -8.07
CA LEU A 75 0.60 -1.22 -7.89
C LEU A 75 2.05 -1.68 -8.15
N SER A 76 2.92 -0.79 -8.60
CA SER A 76 4.35 -1.07 -8.80
C SER A 76 5.13 -0.85 -7.50
N ARG A 77 6.12 -1.72 -7.25
CA ARG A 77 7.07 -1.51 -6.15
C ARG A 77 7.92 -0.27 -6.39
N HIS A 78 8.32 0.38 -5.30
CA HIS A 78 9.15 1.59 -5.33
C HIS A 78 8.57 2.77 -6.11
N ALA A 79 7.25 2.77 -6.37
CA ALA A 79 6.55 3.88 -7.03
C ALA A 79 5.82 4.74 -5.99
N THR A 80 6.11 6.04 -5.96
CA THR A 80 5.53 6.99 -5.00
C THR A 80 5.52 8.41 -5.58
N SER A 81 4.48 9.17 -5.26
CA SER A 81 4.38 10.61 -5.59
C SER A 81 4.94 11.52 -4.48
N LYS A 82 5.38 10.94 -3.36
CA LYS A 82 5.62 11.67 -2.10
C LYS A 82 7.08 12.08 -1.89
N ILE A 83 8.00 11.40 -2.57
CA ILE A 83 9.43 11.73 -2.61
C ILE A 83 9.97 11.47 -4.02
N SER A 84 11.02 12.19 -4.40
CA SER A 84 11.66 12.10 -5.72
C SER A 84 13.16 11.82 -5.64
N SER A 85 13.78 12.13 -4.51
CA SER A 85 15.21 12.02 -4.31
C SER A 85 15.57 11.57 -2.89
N ALA A 86 16.84 11.20 -2.68
CA ALA A 86 17.34 10.86 -1.35
C ALA A 86 17.34 12.05 -0.39
N ASP A 87 17.46 13.29 -0.90
CA ASP A 87 17.45 14.49 -0.08
C ASP A 87 16.07 14.73 0.56
N ASP A 88 15.00 14.28 -0.07
CA ASP A 88 13.63 14.36 0.45
C ASP A 88 13.45 13.50 1.73
N LEU A 89 14.28 12.48 1.93
CA LEU A 89 14.25 11.64 3.13
C LEU A 89 14.60 12.41 4.41
N ALA A 90 15.35 13.51 4.29
CA ALA A 90 15.68 14.37 5.42
C ALA A 90 14.50 15.27 5.84
N ASN A 91 13.49 15.45 4.96
CA ASN A 91 12.38 16.38 5.14
C ASN A 91 11.04 15.73 4.77
N ILE A 92 10.75 14.56 5.34
CA ILE A 92 9.49 13.85 5.10
C ILE A 92 8.32 14.63 5.70
N THR A 93 7.35 14.98 4.85
CA THR A 93 6.13 15.73 5.22
C THR A 93 4.85 14.90 5.08
N THR A 94 4.96 13.67 4.56
CA THR A 94 3.87 12.72 4.36
C THR A 94 3.99 11.53 5.32
N LEU A 95 2.89 10.82 5.54
CA LEU A 95 2.84 9.65 6.41
C LEU A 95 3.45 8.41 5.73
N GLY A 96 3.17 8.24 4.43
CA GLY A 96 3.83 7.24 3.59
C GLY A 96 4.89 7.86 2.68
N PHE A 97 5.88 7.08 2.25
CA PHE A 97 6.86 7.52 1.23
C PHE A 97 7.62 6.37 0.54
N ARG A 98 7.49 5.12 1.02
CA ARG A 98 8.28 3.99 0.51
C ARG A 98 7.82 3.44 -0.83
N GLY A 99 6.57 3.70 -1.24
CA GLY A 99 5.98 3.09 -2.43
C GLY A 99 5.72 1.59 -2.31
N GLU A 100 5.54 1.07 -1.08
CA GLU A 100 5.43 -0.37 -0.83
C GLU A 100 4.07 -0.81 -0.28
N ALA A 101 3.26 0.09 0.28
CA ALA A 101 2.04 -0.29 1.00
C ALA A 101 1.01 -0.97 0.09
N VAL A 102 0.57 -0.26 -0.96
CA VAL A 102 -0.41 -0.77 -1.94
C VAL A 102 0.04 -2.06 -2.62
N PRO A 103 1.26 -2.18 -3.21
CA PRO A 103 1.69 -3.43 -3.83
C PRO A 103 1.82 -4.58 -2.83
N SER A 104 2.24 -4.30 -1.59
CA SER A 104 2.32 -5.33 -0.55
C SER A 104 0.94 -5.85 -0.17
N ILE A 105 -0.04 -4.97 0.04
CA ILE A 105 -1.43 -5.36 0.32
C ILE A 105 -2.01 -6.16 -0.87
N ALA A 106 -1.79 -5.70 -2.10
CA ALA A 106 -2.28 -6.37 -3.30
C ALA A 106 -1.67 -7.78 -3.47
N SER A 107 -0.42 -7.99 -3.07
CA SER A 107 0.26 -9.30 -3.22
C SER A 107 -0.32 -10.42 -2.34
N VAL A 108 -1.07 -10.07 -1.28
CA VAL A 108 -1.65 -11.03 -0.32
C VAL A 108 -3.17 -10.92 -0.18
N SER A 109 -3.83 -10.15 -1.05
CA SER A 109 -5.28 -9.94 -1.01
C SER A 109 -5.90 -9.86 -2.39
N ARG A 110 -7.25 -9.85 -2.44
CA ARG A 110 -7.98 -9.46 -3.64
C ARG A 110 -8.32 -7.98 -3.53
N MET A 111 -7.48 -7.13 -4.10
CA MET A 111 -7.61 -5.69 -4.02
C MET A 111 -8.34 -5.12 -5.24
N VAL A 112 -9.21 -4.14 -5.00
CA VAL A 112 -9.84 -3.30 -6.02
C VAL A 112 -9.58 -1.85 -5.64
N ILE A 113 -9.17 -1.03 -6.62
CA ILE A 113 -8.98 0.41 -6.46
C ILE A 113 -9.96 1.09 -7.40
N GLU A 114 -10.80 1.94 -6.83
CA GLU A 114 -11.69 2.84 -7.55
C GLU A 114 -11.25 4.26 -7.22
N THR A 115 -10.95 5.05 -8.24
CA THR A 115 -10.42 6.41 -8.06
C THR A 115 -10.83 7.27 -9.25
N CYS A 116 -10.91 8.56 -9.01
CA CYS A 116 -11.04 9.57 -10.04
C CYS A 116 -10.23 10.78 -9.61
N ASP A 117 -9.40 11.30 -10.50
CA ASP A 117 -8.91 12.66 -10.40
C ASP A 117 -10.01 13.62 -10.88
N ASN A 118 -10.13 14.77 -10.24
CA ASN A 118 -11.00 15.84 -10.76
C ASN A 118 -10.35 16.38 -12.06
N PRO A 119 -11.03 16.41 -13.22
CA PRO A 119 -10.57 17.13 -14.40
C PRO A 119 -10.59 18.65 -14.19
#